data_AF-A0A4S8I687-F1
#
_entry.id   AF-A0A4S8I687-F1
#
_cell.length_a   1.000
_cell.length_b   1.000
_cell.length_c   1.000
_cell.angle_alpha   90.00
_cell.angle_beta   90.00
_cell.angle_gamma   90.00
#
_symmetry.space_group_name_H-M   'P 1'
#
loop_
_entity.id
_entity.type
_entity.pdbx_description
1 polymer ?
#
loop_
_entity_poly.entity_id
_entity_poly.type
_entity_poly.pdbx_seq_one_letter_code
_entity_poly.pdbx_strand_id
1 'polypeptide(L)'
;MSRRGTAEEKTAKSDPIYRNRLVNMLVNRILKHGKKSLAYQIIYRAMKKIQQKTETNPLSVYVKQYVDSSILVHGFSWLYGSSGGEIELQEIVNGLINTQMYNSPGISIALISITVGIGFKLSPAPFHQWTPDVYEGVRFVRQIPTSISISEMFGFFKTP
;
A
#
# COMPACT_ATOMS: atom_id res chain seq x y z
N MET A 1 6.37 -2.58 41.57
CA MET A 1 6.60 -1.31 40.83
C MET A 1 7.03 -1.63 39.41
N SER A 2 6.14 -1.51 38.43
CA SER A 2 6.45 -1.73 37.01
C SER A 2 6.70 -0.38 36.34
N ARG A 3 7.96 -0.06 36.02
CA ARG A 3 8.32 1.06 35.15
C ARG A 3 7.85 0.76 33.71
N ARG A 4 6.56 0.90 33.43
CA ARG A 4 6.08 1.10 32.06
C ARG A 4 6.30 2.57 31.73
N GLY A 5 7.47 2.89 31.17
CA GLY A 5 7.63 4.15 30.47
C GLY A 5 6.66 4.16 29.31
N THR A 6 5.65 5.02 29.36
CA THR A 6 4.80 5.31 28.22
C THR A 6 5.72 5.88 27.15
N ALA A 7 6.03 5.10 26.12
CA ALA A 7 6.80 5.62 24.99
C ALA A 7 5.98 6.76 24.39
N GLU A 8 6.46 8.00 24.51
CA GLU A 8 5.84 9.15 23.84
C GLU A 8 5.81 8.85 22.34
N GLU A 9 4.61 8.62 21.81
CA GLU A 9 4.43 8.42 20.38
C GLU A 9 4.93 9.69 19.68
N LYS A 10 6.11 9.62 19.04
CA LYS A 10 6.59 10.70 18.19
C LYS A 10 5.60 10.88 17.06
N THR A 11 4.68 11.83 17.23
CA THR A 11 3.74 12.19 16.18
C THR A 11 4.55 12.68 14.98
N ALA A 12 4.53 11.89 13.91
CA ALA A 12 5.29 12.22 12.72
C ALA A 12 4.79 13.58 12.20
N LYS A 13 5.67 14.59 12.19
CA LYS A 13 5.38 15.94 11.68
C LYS A 13 4.78 15.86 10.28
N SER A 14 3.78 16.66 9.95
CA SER A 14 3.23 16.68 8.59
C SER A 14 4.28 17.15 7.58
N ASP A 15 4.24 16.63 6.36
CA ASP A 15 5.18 17.04 5.32
C ASP A 15 4.96 18.52 4.92
N PRO A 16 6.01 19.26 4.52
CA PRO A 16 5.90 20.70 4.29
C PRO A 16 5.13 21.08 3.01
N ILE A 17 5.00 20.19 2.03
CA ILE A 17 4.39 20.50 0.71
C ILE A 17 2.92 20.11 0.68
N TYR A 18 2.61 18.84 0.95
CA TYR A 18 1.24 18.31 0.93
C TYR A 18 0.54 18.42 2.28
N ARG A 19 1.25 18.85 3.33
CA ARG A 19 0.73 18.96 4.71
C ARG A 19 0.11 17.64 5.22
N ASN A 20 0.60 16.52 4.72
CA ASN A 20 0.07 15.19 4.96
C ASN A 20 1.07 14.32 5.75
N ARG A 21 0.59 13.70 6.83
CA ARG A 21 1.40 12.81 7.68
C ARG A 21 1.82 11.53 6.97
N LEU A 22 0.99 11.00 6.07
CA LEU A 22 1.28 9.79 5.29
C LEU A 22 2.49 9.99 4.39
N VAL A 23 2.63 11.17 3.78
CA VAL A 23 3.78 11.49 2.93
C VAL A 23 5.07 11.52 3.76
N ASN A 24 5.07 12.16 4.93
CA ASN A 24 6.24 12.13 5.81
C ASN A 24 6.55 10.71 6.33
N MET A 25 5.53 9.92 6.68
CA MET A 25 5.72 8.52 7.06
C MET A 25 6.31 7.69 5.90
N LEU A 26 5.86 7.93 4.67
CA LEU A 26 6.39 7.29 3.47
C LEU A 26 7.86 7.66 3.25
N VAL A 27 8.22 8.95 3.37
CA VAL A 27 9.62 9.42 3.33
C VAL A 27 10.47 8.68 4.36
N ASN A 28 9.97 8.52 5.58
CA ASN A 28 10.69 7.86 6.66
C ASN A 28 10.83 6.35 6.47
N ARG A 29 9.90 5.71 5.74
CA ARG A 29 9.96 4.28 5.42
C ARG A 29 10.87 3.99 4.23
N ILE A 30 10.85 4.84 3.20
CA ILE A 30 11.65 4.67 1.98
C ILE A 30 13.14 4.83 2.27
N LEU A 31 13.50 5.78 3.14
CA LEU A 31 14.90 6.05 3.48
C LEU A 31 15.12 5.93 4.99
N LYS A 32 15.53 4.73 5.44
CA LYS A 32 15.89 4.43 6.83
C LYS A 32 17.23 5.08 7.22
N HIS A 33 18.21 5.06 6.30
CA HIS A 33 19.53 5.69 6.46
C HIS A 33 19.87 6.52 5.21
N GLY A 34 20.42 7.73 5.40
CA GLY A 34 20.81 8.64 4.32
C GLY A 34 20.22 10.05 4.42
N LYS A 35 20.44 10.89 3.40
CA LYS A 35 20.00 12.30 3.36
C LYS A 35 18.48 12.40 3.17
N LYS A 36 17.75 12.88 4.18
CA LYS A 36 16.28 13.10 4.12
C LYS A 36 15.85 13.98 2.93
N SER A 37 16.67 14.96 2.55
CA SER A 37 16.44 15.82 1.38
C SER A 37 16.30 15.01 0.07
N LEU A 38 17.11 13.97 -0.11
CA LEU A 38 17.04 13.10 -1.29
C LEU A 38 15.72 12.33 -1.34
N ALA A 39 15.28 11.80 -0.19
CA ALA A 39 14.02 11.06 -0.10
C ALA A 39 12.81 11.94 -0.47
N TYR A 40 12.78 13.17 0.04
CA TYR A 40 11.77 14.16 -0.36
C TYR A 40 11.83 14.48 -1.86
N GLN A 41 13.03 14.67 -2.42
CA GLN A 41 13.18 14.91 -3.86
C GLN A 41 12.66 13.76 -4.72
N ILE A 42 12.94 12.50 -4.36
CA ILE A 42 12.46 11.33 -5.10
C ILE A 42 10.94 11.28 -5.08
N ILE A 43 10.33 11.42 -3.90
CA ILE A 43 8.87 11.34 -3.73
C ILE A 43 8.18 12.49 -4.46
N TYR A 44 8.63 13.72 -4.28
CA TYR A 44 7.99 14.87 -4.91
C TYR A 44 8.16 14.89 -6.43
N ARG A 45 9.32 14.45 -6.96
CA ARG A 45 9.48 14.26 -8.41
C ARG A 45 8.54 13.19 -8.96
N ALA A 46 8.38 12.08 -8.24
CA ALA A 46 7.44 11.02 -8.63
C ALA A 46 6.00 11.53 -8.62
N MET A 47 5.57 12.20 -7.55
CA MET A 47 4.22 12.78 -7.43
C MET A 47 3.93 13.84 -8.50
N LYS A 48 4.87 14.74 -8.77
CA LYS A 48 4.72 15.76 -9.82
C LYS A 48 4.56 15.12 -11.20
N LYS A 49 5.30 14.04 -11.48
CA LYS A 49 5.17 13.32 -12.76
C LYS A 49 3.88 12.53 -12.87
N ILE A 50 3.39 11.93 -11.78
CA ILE A 50 2.06 11.28 -11.75
C ILE A 50 0.98 12.32 -12.04
N GLN A 51 1.05 13.48 -11.38
CA GLN A 51 0.11 14.58 -11.59
C GLN A 51 0.08 15.06 -13.05
N GLN A 52 1.24 15.13 -13.71
CA GLN A 52 1.35 15.53 -15.11
C GLN A 52 0.75 14.52 -16.09
N LYS A 53 0.68 13.24 -15.74
CA LYS A 53 0.18 12.18 -16.62
C LYS A 53 -1.29 11.86 -16.39
N THR A 54 -1.67 11.70 -15.13
CA THR A 54 -3.03 11.29 -14.76
C THR A 54 -3.96 12.50 -14.61
N GLU A 55 -3.44 13.74 -14.71
CA GLU A 55 -4.15 15.02 -14.51
C GLU A 55 -4.94 15.10 -13.19
N THR A 56 -4.63 14.22 -12.25
CA THR A 56 -5.33 14.05 -10.99
C THR A 56 -4.36 14.19 -9.83
N ASN A 57 -4.91 14.31 -8.63
CA ASN A 57 -4.10 14.44 -7.43
C ASN A 57 -3.26 13.15 -7.22
N PRO A 58 -1.93 13.22 -7.10
CA PRO A 58 -1.11 12.04 -6.91
C PRO A 58 -1.44 11.30 -5.59
N LEU A 59 -1.98 11.99 -4.59
CA LEU A 59 -2.45 11.38 -3.36
C LEU A 59 -3.73 10.54 -3.57
N SER A 60 -4.63 10.95 -4.47
CA SER A 60 -5.84 10.16 -4.75
C SER A 60 -5.53 8.88 -5.50
N VAL A 61 -4.52 8.90 -6.37
CA VAL A 61 -3.98 7.69 -7.01
C VAL A 61 -3.49 6.74 -5.92
N TYR A 62 -2.55 7.20 -5.08
CA TYR A 62 -2.05 6.40 -3.96
C TYR A 62 -3.19 5.80 -3.10
N VAL A 63 -4.14 6.62 -2.65
CA VAL A 63 -5.28 6.16 -1.82
C VAL A 63 -6.10 5.09 -2.53
N LYS A 64 -6.35 5.20 -3.84
CA LYS A 64 -7.09 4.19 -4.61
C LYS A 64 -6.48 2.80 -4.43
N GLN A 65 -5.15 2.67 -4.60
CA GLN A 65 -4.46 1.38 -4.42
C GLN A 65 -4.57 0.81 -2.99
N TYR A 66 -4.60 1.65 -1.95
CA TYR A 66 -4.82 1.18 -0.56
C TYR A 66 -6.25 0.72 -0.35
N VAL A 67 -7.23 1.43 -0.91
CA VAL A 67 -8.64 1.06 -0.84
C VAL A 67 -8.85 -0.30 -1.49
N ASP A 68 -8.29 -0.53 -2.67
CA ASP A 68 -8.42 -1.81 -3.39
C ASP A 68 -7.84 -2.99 -2.59
N SER A 69 -6.69 -2.79 -1.94
CA SER A 69 -6.09 -3.79 -1.06
C SER A 69 -6.92 -4.04 0.20
N SER A 70 -7.59 -3.00 0.72
CA SER A 70 -8.43 -3.09 1.92
C SER A 70 -9.71 -3.86 1.66
N ILE A 71 -10.28 -3.76 0.45
CA ILE A 71 -11.48 -4.50 0.03
C ILE A 71 -11.23 -6.02 0.10
N LEU A 72 -10.04 -6.49 -0.33
CA LEU A 72 -9.67 -7.90 -0.19
C LEU A 72 -9.63 -8.36 1.26
N VAL A 73 -8.95 -7.60 2.11
CA VAL A 73 -8.80 -7.92 3.54
C VAL A 73 -10.17 -7.95 4.21
N HIS A 74 -11.07 -7.04 3.83
CA HIS A 74 -12.44 -7.04 4.32
C HIS A 74 -13.20 -8.31 3.94
N GLY A 75 -13.08 -8.76 2.68
CA GLY A 75 -13.70 -10.01 2.22
C GLY A 75 -13.21 -11.25 3.00
N PHE A 76 -11.91 -11.36 3.23
CA PHE A 76 -11.36 -12.45 4.05
C PHE A 76 -11.77 -12.35 5.53
N SER A 77 -11.80 -11.14 6.10
CA SER A 77 -12.27 -10.92 7.47
C SER A 77 -13.71 -11.36 7.66
N TRP A 78 -14.56 -11.12 6.67
CA TRP A 78 -15.96 -11.51 6.70
C TRP A 78 -16.12 -13.03 6.61
N LEU A 79 -15.37 -13.69 5.71
CA LEU A 79 -15.31 -15.15 5.62
C LEU A 79 -14.85 -15.78 6.94
N TYR A 80 -13.77 -15.26 7.52
CA TYR A 80 -13.24 -15.73 8.79
C TYR A 80 -14.27 -15.62 9.92
N GLY A 81 -15.00 -14.51 9.99
CA GLY A 81 -16.09 -14.31 10.96
C GLY A 81 -17.26 -15.28 10.78
N SER A 82 -17.73 -15.47 9.54
CA SER A 82 -18.84 -16.40 9.24
C SER A 82 -18.45 -17.87 9.42
N SER A 83 -17.16 -18.19 9.30
CA SER A 83 -16.63 -19.53 9.51
C SER A 83 -16.47 -19.93 10.97
N GLY A 84 -16.53 -18.99 11.92
CA GLY A 84 -16.24 -19.25 13.33
C GLY A 84 -14.76 -19.13 13.71
N GLY A 85 -13.91 -18.59 12.83
CA GLY A 85 -12.49 -18.36 13.09
C GLY A 85 -11.53 -19.39 12.49
N GLU A 86 -11.99 -20.18 11.53
CA GLU A 86 -11.15 -21.17 10.85
C GLU A 86 -10.37 -20.53 9.69
N ILE A 87 -9.18 -21.06 9.44
CA ILE A 87 -8.27 -20.59 8.37
C ILE A 87 -8.11 -21.62 7.24
N GLU A 88 -8.46 -22.88 7.51
CA GLU A 88 -8.41 -23.94 6.49
C GLU A 88 -9.68 -23.93 5.65
N LEU A 89 -9.53 -24.09 4.33
CA LEU A 89 -10.67 -24.02 3.40
C LEU A 89 -11.75 -25.07 3.69
N GLN A 90 -11.36 -26.28 4.10
CA GLN A 90 -12.31 -27.34 4.43
C GLN A 90 -13.14 -26.99 5.67
N GLU A 91 -12.46 -26.49 6.71
CA GLU A 91 -13.10 -26.05 7.94
C GLU A 91 -13.97 -24.80 7.73
N ILE A 92 -13.58 -23.91 6.81
CA ILE A 92 -14.41 -22.77 6.41
C ILE A 92 -15.74 -23.22 5.81
N VAL A 93 -15.71 -24.21 4.91
CA VAL A 93 -16.94 -24.74 4.32
C VAL A 93 -17.80 -25.43 5.38
N ASN A 94 -17.19 -26.25 6.24
CA ASN A 94 -17.89 -26.93 7.32
C ASN A 94 -18.54 -25.94 8.30
N GLY A 95 -17.79 -24.91 8.73
CA GLY A 95 -18.27 -23.84 9.60
C GLY A 95 -19.46 -23.09 8.98
N LEU A 96 -19.44 -22.85 7.67
CA LEU A 96 -20.51 -22.17 6.96
C LEU A 96 -21.79 -23.01 6.81
N ILE A 97 -21.64 -24.33 6.65
CA ILE A 97 -22.76 -25.28 6.61
C ILE A 97 -23.40 -25.40 8.00
N ASN A 98 -22.58 -25.58 9.03
CA ASN A 98 -23.04 -25.75 10.42
C ASN A 98 -23.79 -24.53 10.95
N THR A 99 -23.34 -23.33 10.58
CA THR A 99 -23.98 -22.07 10.96
C THR A 99 -25.12 -21.65 10.03
N GLN A 100 -25.42 -22.43 8.98
CA GLN A 100 -26.39 -22.11 7.93
C GLN A 100 -26.16 -20.74 7.25
N MET A 101 -24.95 -20.19 7.34
CA MET A 101 -24.60 -18.86 6.81
C MET A 101 -24.40 -18.85 5.28
N TYR A 102 -24.46 -20.01 4.61
CA TYR A 102 -24.22 -20.14 3.16
C TYR A 102 -25.20 -19.35 2.29
N ASN A 103 -26.43 -19.11 2.77
CA ASN A 103 -27.43 -18.28 2.07
C ASN A 103 -27.55 -16.86 2.63
N SER A 104 -26.68 -16.48 3.57
CA SER A 104 -26.69 -15.13 4.13
C SER A 104 -26.22 -14.11 3.09
N PRO A 105 -26.87 -12.93 2.98
CA PRO A 105 -26.39 -11.82 2.14
C PRO A 105 -24.93 -11.46 2.42
N GLY A 106 -24.50 -11.71 3.65
CA GLY A 106 -23.16 -11.53 4.12
C GLY A 106 -22.07 -12.30 3.37
N ILE A 107 -22.29 -13.58 3.09
CA ILE A 107 -21.31 -14.38 2.35
C ILE A 107 -21.19 -13.88 0.90
N SER A 108 -22.30 -13.44 0.32
CA SER A 108 -22.33 -12.83 -1.01
C SER A 108 -21.48 -11.56 -1.06
N ILE A 109 -21.56 -10.71 -0.03
CA ILE A 109 -20.71 -9.50 0.08
C ILE A 109 -19.24 -9.88 0.19
N ALA A 110 -18.91 -10.92 0.97
CA ALA A 110 -17.55 -11.42 1.12
C ALA A 110 -16.97 -11.90 -0.21
N LEU A 111 -17.74 -12.71 -0.96
CA LEU A 111 -17.37 -13.25 -2.26
C LEU A 111 -17.20 -12.15 -3.32
N ILE A 112 -18.09 -11.16 -3.36
CA ILE A 112 -17.98 -10.01 -4.27
C ILE A 112 -16.72 -9.21 -3.94
N SER A 113 -16.45 -8.93 -2.67
CA SER A 113 -15.27 -8.18 -2.24
C SER A 113 -13.96 -8.90 -2.63
N ILE A 114 -13.90 -10.22 -2.48
CA ILE A 114 -12.76 -11.04 -2.89
C ILE A 114 -12.60 -11.02 -4.42
N THR A 115 -13.69 -11.18 -5.16
CA THR A 115 -13.66 -11.19 -6.63
C THR A 115 -13.18 -9.84 -7.17
N VAL A 116 -13.72 -8.73 -6.65
CA VAL A 116 -13.31 -7.37 -7.03
C VAL A 116 -11.84 -7.13 -6.71
N GLY A 117 -11.39 -7.53 -5.53
CA GLY A 117 -10.01 -7.29 -5.14
C GLY A 117 -8.99 -8.18 -5.86
N ILE A 118 -9.34 -9.42 -6.21
CA ILE A 118 -8.52 -10.29 -7.08
C ILE A 118 -8.52 -9.73 -8.50
N GLY A 119 -9.67 -9.27 -9.00
CA GLY A 119 -9.79 -8.59 -10.29
C GLY A 119 -8.92 -7.33 -10.36
N PHE A 120 -8.80 -6.56 -9.28
CA PHE A 120 -7.86 -5.45 -9.25
C PHE A 120 -6.41 -5.92 -9.38
N LYS A 121 -5.99 -7.00 -8.71
CA LYS A 121 -4.61 -7.52 -8.80
C LYS A 121 -4.25 -8.13 -10.14
N LEU A 122 -5.18 -8.83 -10.78
CA LEU A 122 -4.94 -9.53 -12.06
C LEU A 122 -5.17 -8.63 -13.28
N SER A 123 -5.77 -7.45 -13.09
CA SER A 123 -6.10 -6.49 -14.14
C SER A 123 -6.96 -6.99 -15.34
N PRO A 124 -7.89 -7.98 -15.23
CA PRO A 124 -8.86 -8.23 -16.31
C PRO A 124 -9.78 -7.02 -16.54
N ALA A 125 -10.41 -6.92 -17.72
CA ALA A 125 -11.43 -5.89 -17.96
C ALA A 125 -12.62 -6.06 -16.99
N PRO A 126 -13.15 -4.98 -16.37
CA PRO A 126 -12.85 -3.56 -16.52
C PRO A 126 -11.71 -3.00 -15.61
N PHE A 127 -11.07 -3.83 -14.80
CA PHE A 127 -10.08 -3.45 -13.78
C PHE A 127 -8.67 -3.12 -14.33
N HIS A 128 -8.47 -3.17 -15.64
CA HIS A 128 -7.17 -2.87 -16.27
C HIS A 128 -6.75 -1.39 -16.22
N GLN A 129 -7.63 -0.49 -15.78
CA GLN A 129 -7.40 0.97 -15.84
C GLN A 129 -6.15 1.46 -15.10
N TRP A 130 -5.74 0.79 -14.01
CA TRP A 130 -4.56 1.20 -13.22
C TRP A 130 -3.24 0.61 -13.75
N THR A 131 -3.32 -0.36 -14.66
CA THR A 131 -2.16 -1.15 -15.12
C THR A 131 -1.16 -0.33 -15.96
N PRO A 132 -1.60 0.51 -16.93
CA PRO A 132 -0.70 1.37 -17.69
C PRO A 132 0.13 2.30 -16.79
N ASP A 133 -0.49 2.91 -15.77
CA ASP A 133 0.15 3.85 -14.84
C ASP A 133 1.30 3.19 -14.05
N VAL A 134 1.11 1.94 -13.61
CA VAL A 134 2.10 1.23 -12.77
C VAL A 134 3.31 0.77 -13.58
N TYR A 135 3.12 0.21 -14.77
CA TYR A 135 4.25 -0.22 -15.62
C TYR A 135 5.12 0.95 -16.08
N GLU A 136 4.52 2.09 -16.35
CA GLU A 136 5.27 3.31 -16.66
C GLU A 136 6.04 3.85 -15.44
N GLY A 137 5.47 3.75 -14.24
CA GLY A 137 6.14 4.08 -12.98
C GLY A 137 7.42 3.27 -12.72
N VAL A 138 7.43 1.98 -13.05
CA VAL A 138 8.64 1.13 -12.88
C VAL A 138 9.74 1.52 -13.87
N ARG A 139 9.40 1.83 -15.13
CA ARG A 139 10.35 2.40 -16.09
C ARG A 139 10.91 3.74 -15.60
N PHE A 140 10.09 4.53 -14.93
CA PHE A 140 10.48 5.82 -14.37
C PHE A 140 11.52 5.71 -13.24
N VAL A 141 11.38 4.79 -12.29
CA VAL A 141 12.39 4.57 -11.24
C VAL A 141 13.73 4.13 -11.85
N ARG A 142 13.69 3.33 -12.93
CA ARG A 142 14.87 2.90 -13.68
C ARG A 142 15.58 4.03 -14.44
N GLN A 143 14.87 5.10 -14.78
CA GLN A 143 15.40 6.27 -15.50
C GLN A 143 15.93 7.37 -14.57
N ILE A 144 15.83 7.21 -13.25
CA ILE A 144 16.56 8.08 -12.32
C ILE A 144 18.05 7.87 -12.61
N PRO A 145 18.78 8.90 -13.08
CA PRO A 145 20.17 8.71 -13.47
C PRO A 145 20.97 8.20 -12.27
N THR A 146 21.58 7.03 -12.45
CA THR A 146 22.46 6.39 -11.47
C THR A 146 23.69 7.25 -11.14
N SER A 147 23.92 8.34 -11.88
CA SER A 147 24.97 9.33 -11.60
C SER A 147 24.79 10.08 -10.28
N ILE A 148 23.60 10.06 -9.66
CA ILE A 148 23.38 10.58 -8.30
C ILE A 148 23.66 9.49 -7.24
N SER A 149 23.52 8.21 -7.61
CA SER A 149 23.64 7.10 -6.65
C SER A 149 25.03 6.47 -6.61
N ILE A 150 25.78 6.41 -7.70
CA ILE A 150 27.03 5.64 -7.74
C ILE A 150 28.20 6.43 -7.14
N SER A 151 28.32 7.73 -7.42
CA SER A 151 29.37 8.57 -6.82
C SER A 151 29.17 8.81 -5.32
N GLU A 152 27.92 8.96 -4.85
CA GLU A 152 27.59 9.05 -3.42
C GLU A 152 27.61 7.68 -2.70
N MET A 153 27.31 6.56 -3.36
CA MET A 153 27.49 5.21 -2.79
C MET A 153 28.95 4.78 -2.70
N PHE A 154 29.80 5.10 -3.69
CA PHE A 154 31.22 4.75 -3.63
C PHE A 154 32.01 5.60 -2.63
N GLY A 155 31.58 6.83 -2.38
CA GLY A 155 32.09 7.63 -1.25
C GLY A 155 31.70 7.09 0.13
N PHE A 156 30.69 6.20 0.20
CA PHE A 156 30.24 5.57 1.45
C PHE A 156 31.00 4.28 1.80
N PHE A 157 31.61 3.61 0.81
CA PHE A 157 32.40 2.39 1.00
C PHE A 157 33.92 2.62 1.04
N LYS A 158 34.38 3.87 0.95
CA LYS A 158 35.80 4.19 0.94
C LYS A 158 36.14 5.38 1.82
N THR A 159 36.13 5.15 3.13
CA THR A 159 37.12 5.69 4.08
C THR A 159 37.21 4.72 5.29
N PRO A 160 38.40 4.54 5.88
CA PRO A 160 38.70 3.49 6.87
C PRO A 160 37.91 3.59 8.17
#